data_AF-A0A2T4S610-F1
#
_entry.id   AF-A0A2T4S610-F1
#
_cell.length_a   1.000
_cell.length_b   1.000
_cell.length_c   1.000
_cell.angle_alpha   90.00
_cell.angle_beta   90.00
_cell.angle_gamma   90.00
#
_symmetry.space_group_name_H-M   'P 1'
#
loop_
_entity.id
_entity.type
_entity.pdbx_description
1 polymer ?
#
loop_
_entity_poly.entity_id
_entity_poly.type
_entity_poly.pdbx_seq_one_letter_code
_entity_poly.pdbx_strand_id
1 'polypeptide(L)'
;SNALLVIPVGICYAVVYYFLFTFLIKKMNLKTPGREDQEVTQTNVSVSELPFKVLDAMGGKNNIKHLDACITRLRVEVNDKSQVDVQELKDLGASGVLEVGNNMQAIFGPKSDQIKHNMQQIMDGKITSPLETTVTEDGDTETAEVVAEGGAVIYAPITGKVVSLSEVPDQVFSGKMMGDGFAIQPSKGEVYAPFDGT
;
A
#
# COMPACT_ATOMS: atom_id res chain seq x y z
N SER A 1 37.40 37.97 1.33
CA SER A 1 37.57 37.31 0.02
C SER A 1 37.97 35.84 0.11
N ASN A 2 37.21 34.99 0.82
CA ASN A 2 37.49 33.53 0.86
C ASN A 2 36.35 32.67 0.30
N ALA A 3 35.21 33.27 -0.09
CA ALA A 3 34.06 32.56 -0.62
C ALA A 3 34.35 31.87 -1.97
N LEU A 4 35.21 32.47 -2.80
CA LEU A 4 35.61 31.90 -4.10
C LEU A 4 36.47 30.62 -3.97
N LEU A 5 37.15 30.39 -2.84
CA LEU A 5 37.91 29.18 -2.58
C LEU A 5 37.05 27.99 -2.16
N VAL A 6 35.81 28.24 -1.71
CA VAL A 6 34.87 27.19 -1.32
C VAL A 6 34.38 26.40 -2.53
N ILE A 7 34.28 27.05 -3.70
CA ILE A 7 33.82 26.43 -4.94
C ILE A 7 34.77 25.32 -5.43
N PRO A 8 36.09 25.55 -5.62
CA PRO A 8 37.01 24.49 -6.05
C PRO A 8 37.18 23.41 -4.98
N VAL A 9 37.16 23.76 -3.70
CA VAL A 9 37.22 22.77 -2.60
C VAL A 9 35.97 21.88 -2.60
N GLY A 10 34.79 22.46 -2.83
CA GLY A 10 33.54 21.71 -2.95
C GLY A 10 33.54 20.76 -4.14
N ILE A 11 34.07 21.18 -5.30
CA ILE A 11 34.23 20.31 -6.48
C ILE A 11 35.18 19.16 -6.16
N CYS A 12 36.33 19.42 -5.55
CA CYS A 12 37.26 18.36 -5.12
C CYS A 12 36.59 17.37 -4.17
N TYR A 13 35.86 17.86 -3.16
CA TYR A 13 35.12 16.99 -2.24
C TYR A 13 34.05 16.17 -2.95
N ALA A 14 33.28 16.75 -3.88
CA ALA A 14 32.27 16.04 -4.65
C ALA A 14 32.87 14.90 -5.47
N VAL A 15 34.02 15.15 -6.11
CA VAL A 15 34.78 14.14 -6.84
C VAL A 15 35.25 13.03 -5.90
N VAL A 16 35.88 13.38 -4.78
CA VAL A 16 36.37 12.40 -3.80
C VAL A 16 35.22 11.55 -3.24
N TYR A 17 34.12 12.16 -2.81
CA TYR A 17 32.94 11.44 -2.32
C TYR A 17 32.34 10.55 -3.40
N TYR A 18 32.17 11.04 -4.63
CA TYR A 18 31.61 10.23 -5.72
C TYR A 18 32.44 8.98 -5.98
N PHE A 19 33.77 9.11 -6.10
CA PHE A 19 34.64 7.97 -6.35
C PHE A 19 34.75 7.05 -5.14
N LEU A 20 34.84 7.58 -3.92
CA LEU A 20 34.94 6.80 -2.69
C LEU A 20 33.64 6.01 -2.45
N PHE A 21 32.48 6.65 -2.55
CA PHE A 21 31.17 5.99 -2.36
C PHE A 21 30.89 4.98 -3.48
N THR A 22 31.19 5.32 -4.74
CA THR A 22 31.06 4.39 -5.88
C THR A 22 31.98 3.18 -5.73
N PHE A 23 33.21 3.39 -5.29
CA PHE A 23 34.17 2.31 -5.03
C PHE A 23 33.72 1.44 -3.86
N LEU A 24 33.24 2.02 -2.77
CA LEU A 24 32.71 1.27 -1.62
C LEU A 24 31.48 0.44 -2.02
N ILE A 25 30.51 1.00 -2.74
CA ILE A 25 29.32 0.26 -3.19
C ILE A 25 29.72 -0.89 -4.12
N LYS A 26 30.59 -0.64 -5.11
CA LYS A 26 30.97 -1.65 -6.10
C LYS A 26 31.89 -2.74 -5.55
N LYS A 27 32.83 -2.39 -4.66
CA LYS A 27 33.85 -3.31 -4.15
C LYS A 27 33.44 -4.00 -2.86
N MET A 28 32.66 -3.33 -2.01
CA MET A 28 32.25 -3.86 -0.70
C MET A 28 30.76 -4.25 -0.63
N ASN A 29 30.04 -4.22 -1.76
CA ASN A 29 28.63 -4.61 -1.87
C ASN A 29 27.76 -4.04 -0.73
N LEU A 30 28.00 -2.76 -0.38
CA LEU A 30 27.22 -2.09 0.66
C LEU A 30 25.78 -1.95 0.15
N LYS A 31 24.85 -2.59 0.86
CA LYS A 31 23.41 -2.52 0.61
C LYS A 31 22.96 -1.07 0.68
N THR A 32 22.74 -0.48 -0.49
CA THR A 32 22.14 0.85 -0.61
C THR A 32 20.62 0.69 -0.52
N PRO A 33 19.89 1.62 0.11
CA PRO A 33 18.42 1.54 0.17
C PRO A 33 17.85 1.40 -1.25
N GLY A 34 17.18 0.28 -1.53
CA GLY A 34 16.68 -0.07 -2.87
C GLY A 34 17.53 -1.09 -3.67
N ARG A 35 18.69 -1.52 -3.17
CA ARG A 35 19.49 -2.66 -3.68
C ARG A 35 19.58 -3.78 -2.65
N GLU A 36 18.43 -4.22 -2.16
CA GLU A 36 18.35 -5.58 -1.64
C GLU A 36 18.40 -6.49 -2.86
N ASP A 37 19.26 -7.52 -2.85
CA ASP A 37 19.39 -8.46 -3.96
C ASP A 37 17.99 -8.95 -4.36
N GLN A 38 17.52 -8.55 -5.54
CA GLN A 38 16.32 -9.10 -6.15
C GLN A 38 16.64 -10.51 -6.65
N GLU A 39 16.90 -11.41 -5.72
CA GLU A 39 16.64 -12.84 -5.90
C GLU A 39 15.49 -13.25 -4.98
N VAL A 40 14.47 -12.40 -4.90
CA VAL A 40 13.17 -12.83 -4.39
C VAL A 40 12.48 -13.47 -5.58
N THR A 41 12.39 -14.80 -5.56
CA THR A 41 11.44 -15.51 -6.41
C THR A 41 10.07 -14.99 -5.98
N GLN A 42 9.57 -13.97 -6.69
CA GLN A 42 8.24 -13.43 -6.48
C GLN A 42 7.27 -14.58 -6.72
N THR A 43 6.88 -15.23 -5.64
CA THR A 43 5.71 -16.08 -5.67
C THR A 43 4.58 -15.11 -5.95
N ASN A 44 3.90 -15.27 -7.09
CA ASN A 44 2.65 -14.56 -7.37
C ASN A 44 1.63 -15.05 -6.34
N VAL A 45 1.76 -14.56 -5.10
CA VAL A 45 0.77 -14.75 -4.06
C VAL A 45 -0.39 -13.86 -4.49
N SER A 46 -1.55 -14.48 -4.70
CA SER A 46 -2.77 -13.74 -4.99
C SER A 46 -2.98 -12.66 -3.91
N VAL A 47 -3.46 -11.48 -4.29
CA VAL A 47 -3.68 -10.34 -3.36
C VAL A 47 -4.55 -10.77 -2.16
N SER A 48 -5.37 -11.81 -2.34
CA SER A 48 -6.18 -12.41 -1.28
C SER A 48 -5.44 -13.33 -0.32
N GLU A 49 -4.35 -13.98 -0.72
CA GLU A 49 -3.58 -14.88 0.15
C GLU A 49 -2.53 -14.14 0.98
N LEU A 50 -2.11 -12.97 0.51
CA LEU A 50 -1.04 -12.20 1.14
C LEU A 50 -1.33 -11.86 2.61
N PRO A 51 -2.54 -11.41 3.00
CA PRO A 51 -2.84 -11.13 4.41
C PRO A 51 -2.78 -12.37 5.31
N PHE A 52 -3.13 -13.55 4.79
CA PHE A 52 -3.04 -14.81 5.54
C PHE A 52 -1.59 -15.20 5.79
N LYS A 53 -0.76 -15.17 4.73
CA LYS A 53 0.67 -15.50 4.87
C LYS A 53 1.41 -14.48 5.71
N VAL A 54 1.08 -13.19 5.61
CA VAL A 54 1.66 -12.15 6.48
C VAL A 54 1.24 -12.36 7.94
N LEU A 55 -0.01 -12.76 8.19
CA LEU A 55 -0.46 -13.11 9.55
C LEU A 55 0.27 -14.32 10.11
N ASP A 56 0.44 -15.38 9.32
CA ASP A 56 1.17 -16.58 9.71
C ASP A 56 2.66 -16.28 9.96
N ALA A 57 3.31 -15.52 9.08
CA ALA A 57 4.69 -15.06 9.24
C ALA A 57 4.89 -14.17 10.49
N MET A 58 3.84 -13.52 10.99
CA MET A 58 3.87 -12.77 12.26
C MET A 58 3.67 -13.65 13.51
N GLY A 59 3.57 -14.98 13.34
CA GLY A 59 3.31 -15.95 14.42
C GLY A 59 1.83 -16.23 14.65
N GLY A 60 0.97 -15.86 13.69
CA GLY A 60 -0.47 -16.07 13.72
C GLY A 60 -1.24 -15.15 14.67
N LYS A 61 -2.58 -15.29 14.68
CA LYS A 61 -3.50 -14.46 15.46
C LYS A 61 -3.16 -14.38 16.96
N ASN A 62 -2.68 -15.48 17.54
CA ASN A 62 -2.39 -15.55 18.98
C ASN A 62 -1.12 -14.78 19.36
N ASN A 63 -0.23 -14.51 18.41
CA ASN A 63 1.00 -13.77 18.66
C ASN A 63 0.82 -12.26 18.51
N ILE A 64 -0.26 -11.79 17.88
CA ILE A 64 -0.52 -10.36 17.68
C ILE A 64 -1.25 -9.77 18.89
N LYS A 65 -0.65 -8.74 19.49
CA LYS A 65 -1.25 -7.96 20.58
C LYS A 65 -1.92 -6.69 20.08
N HIS A 66 -1.27 -5.98 19.16
CA HIS A 66 -1.81 -4.78 18.52
C HIS A 66 -1.44 -4.74 17.05
N LEU A 67 -2.39 -4.39 16.19
CA LEU A 67 -2.22 -4.30 14.75
C LEU A 67 -2.57 -2.88 14.26
N ASP A 68 -1.59 -2.20 13.68
CA ASP A 68 -1.73 -0.84 13.15
C ASP A 68 -1.04 -0.71 11.78
N ALA A 69 -1.44 0.27 10.98
CA ALA A 69 -0.78 0.58 9.73
C ALA A 69 -0.68 2.09 9.52
N CYS A 70 0.46 2.51 8.99
CA CYS A 70 0.65 3.84 8.42
C CYS A 70 0.49 3.76 6.89
N ILE A 71 0.75 4.88 6.21
CA ILE A 71 0.70 4.97 4.73
C ILE A 71 1.57 3.89 4.05
N THR A 72 2.75 3.60 4.59
CA THR A 72 3.73 2.69 3.94
C THR A 72 4.25 1.57 4.81
N ARG A 73 3.82 1.49 6.08
CA ARG A 73 4.36 0.52 7.05
C ARG A 73 3.24 -0.14 7.84
N LEU A 74 3.28 -1.46 7.89
CA LEU A 74 2.49 -2.28 8.79
C LEU A 74 3.23 -2.37 10.13
N ARG A 75 2.59 -1.99 11.23
CA ARG A 75 3.14 -2.01 12.59
C ARG A 75 2.38 -3.03 13.43
N VAL A 76 3.10 -4.04 13.91
CA VAL A 76 2.53 -5.14 14.68
C VAL A 76 3.25 -5.23 16.03
N GLU A 77 2.52 -5.06 17.12
CA GLU A 77 3.02 -5.40 18.45
C GLU A 77 2.78 -6.90 18.66
N VAL A 78 3.85 -7.67 18.86
CA VAL A 78 3.79 -9.12 19.05
C VAL A 78 4.05 -9.52 20.51
N ASN A 79 3.51 -10.66 20.93
CA ASN A 79 3.75 -11.23 22.25
C ASN A 79 5.14 -11.87 22.34
N ASP A 80 5.52 -12.63 21.31
CA ASP A 80 6.79 -13.30 21.18
C ASP A 80 7.42 -13.03 19.80
N LYS A 81 8.64 -12.47 19.80
CA LYS A 81 9.37 -12.16 18.58
C LYS A 81 9.98 -13.39 17.91
N SER A 82 10.22 -14.46 18.66
CA SER A 82 10.84 -15.68 18.12
C SER A 82 9.92 -16.43 17.16
N GLN A 83 8.61 -16.14 17.22
CA GLN A 83 7.58 -16.70 16.34
C GLN A 83 7.41 -15.88 15.05
N VAL A 84 8.17 -14.79 14.87
CA VAL A 84 8.07 -13.94 13.68
C VAL A 84 9.13 -14.33 12.66
N ASP A 85 8.70 -14.70 11.45
CA ASP A 85 9.58 -15.00 10.34
C ASP A 85 9.86 -13.73 9.50
N VAL A 86 10.99 -13.12 9.79
CA VAL A 86 11.46 -11.91 9.10
C VAL A 86 11.81 -12.17 7.64
N GLN A 87 12.25 -13.39 7.30
CA GLN A 87 12.63 -13.74 5.94
C GLN A 87 11.39 -13.94 5.08
N GLU A 88 10.40 -14.66 5.60
CA GLU A 88 9.12 -14.86 4.92
C GLU A 88 8.42 -13.53 4.66
N LEU A 89 8.44 -12.57 5.60
CA LEU A 89 7.85 -11.24 5.39
C LEU A 89 8.51 -10.48 4.21
N LYS A 90 9.82 -10.64 4.01
CA LYS A 90 10.52 -10.07 2.84
C LYS A 90 10.15 -10.78 1.56
N ASP A 91 10.04 -12.11 1.61
CA ASP A 91 9.65 -12.93 0.47
C ASP A 91 8.20 -12.67 0.03
N LEU A 92 7.33 -12.32 0.98
CA LEU A 92 5.95 -11.86 0.76
C LEU A 92 5.86 -10.42 0.21
N GLY A 93 6.99 -9.74 0.01
CA GLY A 93 7.07 -8.44 -0.66
C GLY A 93 7.33 -7.24 0.24
N ALA A 94 7.71 -7.44 1.51
CA ALA A 94 8.19 -6.32 2.33
C ALA A 94 9.55 -5.83 1.80
N SER A 95 9.66 -4.54 1.51
CA SER A 95 10.94 -3.88 1.14
C SER A 95 11.92 -3.74 2.31
N GLY A 96 11.55 -4.26 3.48
CA GLY A 96 12.30 -4.14 4.71
C GLY A 96 11.44 -4.43 5.93
N VAL A 97 12.08 -4.98 6.96
CA VAL A 97 11.47 -5.27 8.26
C VAL A 97 12.36 -4.69 9.34
N LEU A 98 11.77 -3.96 10.28
CA LEU A 98 12.45 -3.32 11.40
C LEU A 98 11.89 -3.83 12.73
N GLU A 99 12.79 -4.15 13.65
CA GLU A 99 12.45 -4.68 14.97
C GLU A 99 12.76 -3.66 16.05
N VAL A 100 11.76 -3.22 16.81
CA VAL A 100 11.92 -2.24 17.90
C VAL A 100 11.21 -2.74 19.15
N GLY A 101 11.96 -3.39 20.04
CA GLY A 101 11.33 -4.09 21.17
C GLY A 101 10.35 -5.13 20.62
N ASN A 102 9.15 -5.22 21.19
CA ASN A 102 8.10 -6.14 20.70
C ASN A 102 7.31 -5.60 19.50
N ASN A 103 7.72 -4.47 18.92
CA ASN A 103 7.07 -3.89 17.75
C ASN A 103 7.82 -4.28 16.49
N MET A 104 7.16 -5.06 15.64
CA MET A 104 7.62 -5.44 14.31
C MET A 104 7.05 -4.46 13.29
N GLN A 105 7.88 -3.95 12.39
CA GLN A 105 7.46 -3.01 11.36
C GLN A 105 7.88 -3.51 9.98
N ALA A 106 6.90 -3.89 9.16
CA ALA A 106 7.13 -4.34 7.79
C ALA A 106 6.75 -3.23 6.79
N ILE A 107 7.58 -2.99 5.78
CA ILE A 107 7.39 -1.93 4.79
C ILE A 107 6.80 -2.56 3.51
N PHE A 108 5.47 -2.59 3.40
CA PHE A 108 4.75 -3.06 2.21
C PHE A 108 4.36 -1.93 1.25
N GLY A 109 4.76 -0.69 1.53
CA GLY A 109 4.35 0.47 0.73
C GLY A 109 2.85 0.74 0.88
N PRO A 110 2.17 1.30 -0.14
CA PRO A 110 0.77 1.73 -0.05
C PRO A 110 -0.21 0.60 0.28
N LYS A 111 0.19 -0.66 0.08
CA LYS A 111 -0.60 -1.86 0.41
C LYS A 111 -0.70 -2.13 1.92
N SER A 112 0.07 -1.42 2.75
CA SER A 112 0.15 -1.66 4.20
C SER A 112 -1.21 -1.51 4.91
N ASP A 113 -2.01 -0.51 4.52
CA ASP A 113 -3.33 -0.28 5.12
C ASP A 113 -4.33 -1.38 4.76
N GLN A 114 -4.34 -1.79 3.48
CA GLN A 114 -5.17 -2.89 2.99
C GLN A 114 -4.83 -4.22 3.68
N ILE A 115 -3.53 -4.52 3.84
CA ILE A 115 -3.07 -5.73 4.54
C ILE A 115 -3.59 -5.72 5.98
N LYS A 116 -3.48 -4.59 6.69
CA LYS A 116 -4.00 -4.45 8.06
C LYS A 116 -5.51 -4.66 8.12
N HIS A 117 -6.25 -4.08 7.19
CA HIS A 117 -7.71 -4.23 7.14
C HIS A 117 -8.10 -5.72 6.99
N ASN A 118 -7.49 -6.39 6.02
CA ASN A 118 -7.77 -7.80 5.74
C ASN A 118 -7.31 -8.70 6.90
N MET A 119 -6.14 -8.46 7.48
CA MET A 119 -5.66 -9.18 8.67
C MET A 119 -6.63 -9.02 9.85
N GLN A 120 -7.14 -7.81 10.08
CA GLN A 120 -8.13 -7.58 11.14
C GLN A 120 -9.41 -8.37 10.87
N GLN A 121 -9.91 -8.41 9.63
CA GLN A 121 -11.08 -9.19 9.28
C GLN A 121 -10.87 -10.71 9.41
N ILE A 122 -9.67 -11.20 9.10
CA ILE A 122 -9.26 -12.60 9.33
C ILE A 122 -9.23 -12.90 10.83
N MET A 123 -8.64 -12.00 11.63
CA MET A 123 -8.62 -12.12 13.09
C MET A 123 -10.03 -12.10 13.68
N ASP A 124 -10.93 -11.30 13.13
CA ASP A 124 -12.33 -11.23 13.56
C ASP A 124 -13.18 -12.42 13.08
N GLY A 125 -12.62 -13.30 12.24
CA GLY A 125 -13.29 -14.48 11.69
C GLY A 125 -14.29 -14.16 10.56
N LYS A 126 -14.23 -12.95 10.00
CA LYS A 126 -15.11 -12.49 8.91
C LYS A 126 -14.67 -12.97 7.54
N ILE A 127 -13.36 -13.24 7.37
CA ILE A 127 -12.79 -13.81 6.15
C ILE A 127 -12.12 -15.13 6.54
N THR A 128 -12.59 -16.23 5.95
CA THR A 128 -12.09 -17.58 6.28
C THR A 128 -11.41 -18.28 5.11
N SER A 129 -11.40 -17.67 3.92
CA SER A 129 -10.79 -18.25 2.72
C SER A 129 -10.19 -17.20 1.78
N PRO A 130 -9.06 -17.50 1.10
CA PRO A 130 -8.47 -16.63 0.07
C PRO A 130 -9.31 -16.46 -1.22
N LEU A 131 -10.54 -16.95 -1.27
CA LEU A 131 -11.45 -16.72 -2.40
C LEU A 131 -12.35 -15.49 -2.19
N GLU A 132 -12.41 -14.92 -0.98
CA GLU A 132 -13.33 -13.82 -0.64
C GLU A 132 -12.69 -12.43 -0.72
N THR A 133 -11.37 -12.32 -1.01
CA THR A 133 -10.72 -11.02 -1.22
C THR A 133 -10.56 -10.77 -2.73
N THR A 134 -11.66 -10.46 -3.40
CA THR A 134 -11.63 -9.89 -4.75
C THR A 134 -11.98 -8.41 -4.66
N VAL A 135 -10.94 -7.57 -4.65
CA VAL A 135 -11.05 -6.19 -5.14
C VAL A 135 -9.95 -6.04 -6.18
N THR A 136 -10.38 -6.07 -7.44
CA THR A 136 -9.59 -5.77 -8.62
C THR A 136 -9.02 -4.36 -8.52
N GLU A 137 -7.70 -4.24 -8.37
CA GLU A 137 -6.98 -3.08 -8.86
C GLU A 137 -6.84 -3.26 -10.37
N ASP A 138 -7.64 -2.55 -11.17
CA ASP A 138 -7.34 -2.36 -12.59
C ASP A 138 -7.38 -0.86 -12.92
N GLY A 139 -6.20 -0.34 -13.24
CA GLY A 139 -6.02 0.93 -13.91
C GLY A 139 -6.13 0.77 -15.43
N ASP A 140 -6.71 1.82 -16.03
CA ASP A 140 -6.59 2.28 -17.42
C ASP A 140 -7.34 1.58 -18.57
N THR A 141 -8.37 2.32 -19.03
CA THR A 141 -8.70 2.69 -20.43
C THR A 141 -9.94 2.05 -21.09
N GLU A 142 -10.93 2.92 -21.32
CA GLU A 142 -11.99 2.94 -22.36
C GLU A 142 -13.16 1.93 -22.33
N THR A 143 -14.29 2.46 -21.83
CA THR A 143 -15.67 2.41 -22.36
C THR A 143 -16.35 1.06 -22.69
N ALA A 144 -17.29 0.72 -21.79
CA ALA A 144 -18.65 0.21 -22.03
C ALA A 144 -18.84 -1.19 -22.65
N GLU A 145 -19.03 -2.19 -21.78
CA GLU A 145 -20.34 -2.80 -21.44
C GLU A 145 -20.08 -4.10 -20.69
N VAL A 146 -20.34 -4.12 -19.37
CA VAL A 146 -20.46 -5.36 -18.60
C VAL A 146 -21.91 -5.54 -18.20
N VAL A 147 -22.65 -6.22 -19.07
CA VAL A 147 -23.87 -6.93 -18.69
C VAL A 147 -23.40 -8.14 -17.87
N ALA A 148 -23.35 -7.99 -16.55
CA ALA A 148 -23.08 -9.10 -15.64
C ALA A 148 -24.37 -9.92 -15.46
N GLU A 149 -24.44 -11.10 -16.06
CA GLU A 149 -25.35 -12.15 -15.61
C GLU A 149 -25.01 -12.48 -14.15
N GLY A 150 -25.88 -12.07 -13.24
CA GLY A 150 -25.69 -12.15 -11.77
C GLY A 150 -25.61 -10.79 -11.06
N GLY A 151 -26.01 -9.69 -11.70
CA GLY A 151 -25.81 -8.32 -11.20
C GLY A 151 -26.43 -8.01 -9.83
N ALA A 152 -25.58 -7.63 -8.87
CA ALA A 152 -26.01 -6.86 -7.71
C ALA A 152 -26.57 -5.51 -8.19
N VAL A 153 -27.78 -5.17 -7.78
CA VAL A 153 -28.41 -3.88 -8.12
C VAL A 153 -27.79 -2.82 -7.21
N ILE A 154 -26.92 -1.97 -7.77
CA ILE A 154 -26.33 -0.84 -7.07
C ILE A 154 -27.24 0.38 -7.27
N TYR A 155 -27.68 0.99 -6.16
CA TYR A 155 -28.51 2.19 -6.16
C TYR A 155 -27.66 3.45 -6.01
N ALA A 156 -28.16 4.58 -6.51
CA ALA A 156 -27.50 5.87 -6.32
C ALA A 156 -27.59 6.28 -4.83
N PRO A 157 -26.47 6.65 -4.18
CA PRO A 157 -26.45 6.99 -2.76
C PRO A 157 -27.15 8.32 -2.45
N ILE A 158 -27.45 9.15 -3.45
CA ILE A 158 -28.06 10.47 -3.28
C ILE A 158 -29.03 10.76 -4.42
N THR A 159 -30.19 11.34 -4.09
CA THR A 159 -31.18 11.74 -5.10
C THR A 159 -30.82 13.12 -5.64
N GLY A 160 -30.60 13.24 -6.94
CA GLY A 160 -30.23 14.51 -7.54
C GLY A 160 -30.11 14.46 -9.05
N LYS A 161 -29.69 15.59 -9.64
CA LYS A 161 -29.43 15.69 -11.07
C LYS A 161 -27.97 15.31 -11.33
N VAL A 162 -27.75 14.37 -12.23
CA VAL A 162 -26.40 14.05 -12.71
C VAL A 162 -25.89 15.22 -13.58
N VAL A 163 -24.69 15.71 -13.26
CA VAL A 163 -23.99 16.78 -13.96
C VAL A 163 -22.56 16.32 -14.31
N SER A 164 -22.00 16.91 -15.37
CA SER A 164 -20.63 16.60 -15.78
C SER A 164 -19.63 17.12 -14.75
N LEU A 165 -18.52 16.41 -14.56
CA LEU A 165 -17.43 16.85 -13.67
C LEU A 165 -16.92 18.25 -14.03
N SER A 166 -16.91 18.61 -15.33
CA SER A 166 -16.46 19.91 -15.80
C SER A 166 -17.32 21.09 -15.33
N GLU A 167 -18.55 20.84 -14.90
CA GLU A 167 -19.48 21.86 -14.41
C GLU A 167 -19.37 22.07 -12.89
N VAL A 168 -18.54 21.29 -12.20
CA VAL A 168 -18.32 21.38 -10.77
C VAL A 168 -17.40 22.57 -10.46
N PRO A 169 -17.71 23.44 -9.50
CA PRO A 169 -16.91 24.63 -9.16
C PRO A 169 -15.58 24.32 -8.44
N ASP A 170 -15.16 23.05 -8.41
CA ASP A 170 -13.92 22.58 -7.79
C ASP A 170 -12.92 22.18 -8.88
N GLN A 171 -11.73 22.80 -8.88
CA GLN A 171 -10.70 22.59 -9.88
C GLN A 171 -10.12 21.15 -9.89
N VAL A 172 -10.08 20.48 -8.74
CA VAL A 172 -9.52 19.13 -8.62
C VAL A 172 -10.44 18.13 -9.33
N PHE A 173 -11.74 18.26 -9.12
CA PHE A 173 -12.74 17.40 -9.75
C PHE A 173 -13.06 17.80 -11.19
N SER A 174 -13.23 19.10 -11.47
CA SER A 174 -13.52 19.57 -12.84
C SER A 174 -12.33 19.42 -13.79
N GLY A 175 -11.11 19.48 -13.27
CA GLY A 175 -9.88 19.17 -14.00
C GLY A 175 -9.61 17.68 -14.15
N LYS A 176 -10.50 16.79 -13.66
CA LYS A 176 -10.37 15.33 -13.71
C LYS A 176 -9.06 14.80 -13.10
N MET A 177 -8.45 15.56 -12.18
CA MET A 177 -7.18 15.16 -11.55
C MET A 177 -7.32 13.91 -10.67
N MET A 178 -8.55 13.64 -10.21
CA MET A 178 -8.92 12.44 -9.45
C MET A 178 -9.43 11.29 -10.32
N GLY A 179 -9.44 11.45 -11.65
CA GLY A 179 -9.96 10.47 -12.61
C GLY A 179 -11.29 10.90 -13.23
N ASP A 180 -11.84 10.00 -14.07
CA ASP A 180 -13.14 10.18 -14.69
C ASP A 180 -14.28 9.86 -13.71
N GLY A 181 -15.41 10.52 -13.92
CA GLY A 181 -16.60 10.33 -13.10
C GLY A 181 -17.73 11.26 -13.49
N PHE A 182 -18.75 11.29 -12.65
CA PHE A 182 -19.88 12.22 -12.74
C PHE A 182 -20.17 12.82 -11.37
N ALA A 183 -20.76 14.01 -11.35
CA ALA A 183 -21.22 14.63 -10.11
C ALA A 183 -22.75 14.55 -10.03
N ILE A 184 -23.28 14.47 -8.82
CA ILE A 184 -24.72 14.54 -8.58
C ILE A 184 -25.00 15.81 -7.80
N GLN A 185 -25.81 16.71 -8.35
CA GLN A 185 -26.32 17.86 -7.62
C GLN A 185 -27.52 17.42 -6.77
N PRO A 186 -27.40 17.40 -5.42
CA PRO A 186 -28.41 16.84 -4.55
C PRO A 186 -29.71 17.64 -4.61
N SER A 187 -30.83 16.94 -4.75
CA SER A 187 -32.17 17.53 -4.58
C SER A 187 -32.64 17.50 -3.13
N LYS A 188 -32.10 16.58 -2.33
CA LYS A 188 -32.32 16.40 -0.90
C LYS A 188 -30.98 16.25 -0.19
N GLY A 189 -30.88 16.70 1.06
CA GLY A 189 -29.66 16.62 1.87
C GLY A 189 -29.44 15.28 2.57
N GLU A 190 -29.95 14.18 2.00
CA GLU A 190 -29.92 12.84 2.59
C GLU A 190 -29.04 11.92 1.74
N VAL A 191 -28.17 11.13 2.38
CA VAL A 191 -27.24 10.20 1.74
C VAL A 191 -27.50 8.81 2.29
N TYR A 192 -27.61 7.82 1.40
CA TYR A 192 -27.90 6.43 1.73
C TYR A 192 -26.80 5.52 1.17
N ALA A 193 -26.69 4.32 1.76
CA ALA A 193 -25.82 3.30 1.22
C ALA A 193 -26.35 2.84 -0.15
N PRO A 194 -25.48 2.58 -1.14
CA PRO A 194 -25.88 2.14 -2.47
C PRO A 194 -26.39 0.69 -2.52
N PHE A 195 -26.19 -0.08 -1.44
CA PHE A 195 -26.70 -1.43 -1.23
C PHE A 195 -26.71 -1.75 0.28
N ASP A 196 -27.42 -2.80 0.68
CA ASP A 196 -27.44 -3.29 2.06
C ASP A 196 -26.16 -4.05 2.39
N GLY A 197 -25.50 -3.71 3.50
CA GLY A 197 -24.33 -4.45 3.99
C GLY A 197 -24.76 -5.72 4.71
N THR A 198 -24.23 -6.86 4.29
CA THR A 198 -24.30 -8.16 5.00
C THR A 198 -23.15 -8.33 5.98
#